data_AF-A0A958ZEH6-F1
#
_entry.id   AF-A0A958ZEH6-F1
#
_cell.length_a   1.000
_cell.length_b   1.000
_cell.length_c   1.000
_cell.angle_alpha   90.00
_cell.angle_beta   90.00
_cell.angle_gamma   90.00
#
_symmetry.space_group_name_H-M   'P 1'
#
loop_
_entity.id
_entity.type
_entity.pdbx_description
1 polymer ?
#
loop_
_entity_poly.entity_id
_entity_poly.type
_entity_poly.pdbx_seq_one_letter_code
_entity_poly.pdbx_strand_id
1 'polypeptide(L)'
;SGAYPLTGSWDWICLSPKKTKLPLETVYKKANELKVIVYNNHDFEFAEEQAARVSENCILFLQPEWSKREKMTPRIVDYVMQHPKWKISLQTHKYLNIP
;
A
#
# COMPACT_ATOMS: atom_id res chain seq x y z
N SER A 1 -8.38 5.39 2.41
CA SER A 1 -7.32 6.14 3.13
C SER A 1 -7.28 5.81 4.62
N GLY A 2 -8.39 5.41 5.25
CA GLY A 2 -8.42 5.07 6.69
C GLY A 2 -8.37 6.28 7.63
N ALA A 3 -8.52 7.50 7.08
CA ALA A 3 -8.43 8.77 7.81
C ALA A 3 -9.68 9.11 8.64
N TYR A 4 -10.63 8.17 8.77
CA TYR A 4 -11.90 8.31 9.45
C TYR A 4 -12.25 7.00 10.17
N PRO A 5 -13.11 7.04 11.21
CA PRO A 5 -13.54 5.83 11.90
C PRO A 5 -14.18 4.82 10.96
N LEU A 6 -13.89 3.53 11.17
CA LEU A 6 -14.59 2.44 10.48
C LEU A 6 -16.02 2.32 11.03
N THR A 7 -16.95 2.05 10.13
CA THR A 7 -18.35 1.75 10.45
C THR A 7 -18.68 0.32 10.03
N GLY A 8 -19.58 -0.35 10.74
CA GLY A 8 -20.01 -1.71 10.42
C GLY A 8 -18.93 -2.79 10.59
N SER A 9 -19.19 -3.93 9.97
CA SER A 9 -18.30 -5.10 9.94
C SER A 9 -17.92 -5.39 8.48
N TRP A 10 -16.63 -5.60 8.24
CA TRP A 10 -16.09 -5.85 6.90
C TRP A 10 -15.31 -7.14 6.92
N ASP A 11 -15.50 -7.97 5.90
CA ASP A 11 -14.72 -9.20 5.71
C ASP A 11 -13.26 -8.90 5.33
N TRP A 12 -13.04 -7.77 4.64
CA TRP A 12 -11.72 -7.37 4.16
C TRP A 12 -11.54 -5.85 4.12
N ILE A 13 -10.43 -5.37 4.66
CA ILE A 13 -10.05 -3.95 4.67
C ILE A 13 -8.72 -3.79 3.94
N CYS A 14 -8.76 -3.12 2.79
CA CYS A 14 -7.58 -2.60 2.10
C CYS A 14 -7.30 -1.17 2.55
N LEU A 15 -6.17 -0.98 3.22
CA LEU A 15 -5.68 0.32 3.68
C LEU A 15 -4.62 0.85 2.71
N SER A 16 -4.92 1.97 2.04
CA SER A 16 -3.91 2.75 1.30
C SER A 16 -3.71 4.12 1.97
N PRO A 17 -2.69 4.26 2.84
CA PRO A 17 -2.45 5.49 3.60
C PRO A 17 -2.01 6.64 2.68
N LYS A 18 -2.30 7.88 3.08
CA LYS A 18 -1.93 9.10 2.36
C LYS A 18 -1.12 10.01 3.27
N LYS A 19 0.01 10.51 2.80
CA LYS A 19 0.91 11.41 3.54
C LYS A 19 0.21 12.69 4.03
N THR A 20 -0.79 13.17 3.28
CA THR A 20 -1.56 14.38 3.62
C THR A 20 -2.50 14.18 4.80
N LYS A 21 -2.99 12.95 5.01
CA LYS A 21 -3.86 12.61 6.14
C LYS A 21 -3.74 11.13 6.47
N LEU A 22 -3.01 10.85 7.54
CA LEU A 22 -2.72 9.49 7.97
C LEU A 22 -3.98 8.77 8.48
N PRO A 23 -4.02 7.44 8.36
CA PRO A 23 -5.08 6.64 8.95
C PRO A 23 -5.14 6.75 10.48
N LEU A 24 -6.32 6.47 11.03
CA LEU A 24 -6.48 6.30 12.48
C LEU A 24 -5.87 4.96 12.92
N GLU A 25 -5.35 4.93 14.14
CA GLU A 25 -4.72 3.74 14.73
C GLU A 25 -5.66 2.52 14.74
N THR A 26 -6.96 2.75 14.95
CA THR A 26 -7.99 1.70 14.92
C THR A 26 -8.17 1.08 13.54
N VAL A 27 -7.88 1.81 12.46
CA VAL A 27 -7.96 1.31 11.09
C VAL A 27 -6.74 0.46 10.75
N TYR A 28 -5.54 0.88 11.18
CA TYR A 28 -4.33 0.07 10.98
C TYR A 28 -4.46 -1.34 11.56
N LYS A 29 -4.95 -1.44 12.81
CA LYS A 29 -5.11 -2.73 13.50
C LYS A 29 -6.13 -3.66 12.83
N LYS A 30 -7.04 -3.13 12.04
CA LYS A 30 -8.08 -3.88 11.33
C LYS A 30 -7.76 -4.13 9.86
N ALA A 31 -6.67 -3.57 9.33
CA ALA A 31 -6.31 -3.74 7.93
C ALA A 31 -5.87 -5.19 7.65
N ASN A 32 -6.47 -5.80 6.63
CA ASN A 32 -6.04 -7.11 6.12
C ASN A 32 -4.96 -6.95 5.05
N GLU A 33 -5.00 -5.82 4.35
CA GLU A 33 -4.06 -5.46 3.29
C GLU A 33 -3.59 -4.01 3.49
N LEU A 34 -2.28 -3.80 3.51
CA LEU A 34 -1.67 -2.47 3.41
C LEU A 34 -1.13 -2.28 2.00
N LYS A 35 -1.61 -1.26 1.29
CA LYS A 35 -1.17 -0.94 -0.07
C LYS A 35 -0.60 0.47 -0.16
N VAL A 36 0.72 0.55 -0.21
CA VAL A 36 1.44 1.83 -0.28
C VAL A 36 1.69 2.19 -1.74
N ILE A 37 1.38 3.43 -2.07
CA ILE A 37 1.59 3.96 -3.42
C ILE A 37 3.00 4.56 -3.49
N VAL A 38 3.81 4.06 -4.41
CA VAL A 38 5.20 4.49 -4.62
C VAL A 38 5.27 5.44 -5.81
N TYR A 39 5.48 6.71 -5.54
CA TYR A 39 5.69 7.78 -6.51
C TYR A 39 7.18 8.13 -6.66
N ASN A 40 7.93 8.05 -5.56
CA ASN A 40 9.38 8.29 -5.49
C ASN A 40 10.04 7.41 -4.41
N ASN A 41 11.37 7.48 -4.26
CA ASN A 41 12.12 6.61 -3.35
C ASN A 41 11.78 6.80 -1.86
N HIS A 42 11.38 8.00 -1.41
CA HIS A 42 10.99 8.23 -0.02
C HIS A 42 9.66 7.54 0.33
N ASP A 43 8.94 7.00 -0.66
CA ASP A 43 7.74 6.21 -0.40
C ASP A 43 8.07 4.80 0.10
N PHE A 44 9.30 4.29 -0.09
CA PHE A 44 9.74 3.04 0.54
C PHE A 44 9.92 3.19 2.05
N GLU A 45 10.54 4.29 2.49
CA GLU A 45 10.65 4.62 3.92
C GLU A 45 9.26 4.78 4.54
N PHE A 46 8.40 5.55 3.88
CA PHE A 46 7.00 5.66 4.31
C PHE A 46 6.33 4.28 4.36
N ALA A 47 6.56 3.40 3.38
CA ALA A 47 5.97 2.07 3.37
C ALA A 47 6.33 1.27 4.62
N GLU A 48 7.60 1.30 5.02
CA GLU A 48 8.10 0.65 6.24
C GLU A 48 7.47 1.24 7.50
N GLU A 49 7.37 2.57 7.59
CA GLU A 49 6.69 3.24 8.71
C GLU A 49 5.22 2.83 8.84
N GLN A 50 4.51 2.71 7.71
CA GLN A 50 3.11 2.29 7.72
C GLN A 50 2.98 0.78 8.03
N ALA A 51 3.91 -0.04 7.55
CA ALA A 51 3.94 -1.48 7.80
C ALA A 51 4.15 -1.79 9.28
N ALA A 52 4.94 -0.98 10.00
CA ALA A 52 5.14 -1.13 11.43
C ALA A 52 3.85 -0.91 12.27
N ARG A 53 2.80 -0.34 11.69
CA ARG A 53 1.54 0.00 12.38
C ARG A 53 0.42 -1.01 12.14
N VAL A 54 0.52 -1.84 11.11
CA VAL A 54 -0.48 -2.88 10.83
C VAL A 54 -0.14 -4.16 11.59
N SER A 55 -1.08 -5.11 11.63
CA SER A 55 -0.85 -6.41 12.25
C SER A 55 0.13 -7.25 11.42
N GLU A 56 0.78 -8.23 12.06
CA GLU A 56 1.71 -9.16 11.40
C GLU A 56 1.06 -9.99 10.29
N ASN A 57 -0.25 -10.22 10.40
CA ASN A 57 -1.04 -10.94 9.40
C ASN A 57 -1.47 -10.06 8.21
N CYS A 58 -1.18 -8.76 8.25
CA CYS A 58 -1.55 -7.83 7.19
C CYS A 58 -0.65 -8.04 5.96
N ILE A 59 -1.26 -8.22 4.79
CA ILE A 59 -0.51 -8.40 3.55
C ILE A 59 0.02 -7.04 3.08
N LEU A 60 1.34 -6.96 2.87
CA LEU A 60 2.01 -5.72 2.53
C LEU A 60 2.21 -5.63 1.01
N PHE A 61 1.68 -4.59 0.38
CA PHE A 61 1.82 -4.31 -1.04
C PHE A 61 2.47 -2.97 -1.33
N LEU A 62 3.37 -2.99 -2.31
CA LEU A 62 3.87 -1.80 -2.99
C LEU A 62 3.20 -1.73 -4.36
N GLN A 63 2.58 -0.58 -4.64
CA GLN A 63 1.96 -0.30 -5.93
C GLN A 63 2.62 0.93 -6.55
N PRO A 64 3.13 0.86 -7.79
CA PRO A 64 3.62 2.05 -8.46
C PRO A 64 2.46 3.03 -8.66
N GLU A 65 2.74 4.32 -8.43
CA GLU A 65 1.85 5.35 -8.96
C GLU A 65 1.87 5.28 -10.50
N TRP A 66 0.70 5.33 -11.11
CA TRP A 66 0.50 5.12 -12.54
C TRP A 66 1.33 6.02 -13.45
N SER A 67 1.31 7.33 -13.21
CA SER A 67 2.09 8.32 -13.95
C SER A 67 3.60 8.14 -13.80
N LYS A 68 4.06 7.38 -12.80
CA LYS A 68 5.47 7.07 -12.54
C LYS A 68 5.82 5.59 -12.76
N ARG A 69 4.90 4.78 -13.29
CA ARG A 69 5.03 3.31 -13.35
C ARG A 69 6.32 2.84 -14.03
N GLU A 70 6.72 3.47 -15.14
CA GLU A 70 7.91 3.04 -15.91
C GLU A 70 9.19 3.22 -15.09
N LYS A 71 9.24 4.29 -14.29
CA LYS A 71 10.38 4.58 -13.41
C LYS A 71 10.32 3.76 -12.13
N MET A 72 9.14 3.56 -11.56
CA MET A 72 8.97 2.96 -10.22
C MET A 72 8.83 1.45 -10.22
N THR A 73 8.29 0.84 -11.28
CA THR A 73 8.13 -0.63 -11.33
C THR A 73 9.46 -1.37 -11.15
N PRO A 74 10.56 -1.03 -11.85
CA PRO A 74 11.84 -1.71 -11.65
C PRO A 74 12.35 -1.56 -10.22
N ARG A 75 12.23 -0.36 -9.62
CA ARG A 75 12.67 -0.11 -8.24
C ARG A 75 11.84 -0.88 -7.22
N ILE A 76 10.53 -1.00 -7.45
CA ILE A 76 9.65 -1.80 -6.60
C ILE A 76 10.02 -3.28 -6.71
N VAL A 77 10.31 -3.78 -7.92
CA VAL A 77 10.79 -5.16 -8.12
C VAL A 77 12.07 -5.39 -7.32
N ASP A 78 13.09 -4.53 -7.49
CA ASP A 78 14.36 -4.63 -6.78
C ASP A 78 14.16 -4.60 -5.25
N TYR A 79 13.28 -3.72 -4.78
CA TYR A 79 12.96 -3.59 -3.36
C TYR A 79 12.27 -4.83 -2.80
N VAL A 80 11.25 -5.36 -3.50
CA VAL A 80 10.53 -6.57 -3.07
C VAL A 80 11.45 -7.78 -3.05
N MET A 81 12.39 -7.90 -4.00
CA MET A 81 13.38 -8.97 -3.99
C MET A 81 14.30 -8.93 -2.76
N GLN A 82 14.61 -7.73 -2.25
CA GLN A 82 15.41 -7.53 -1.04
C GLN A 82 14.58 -7.63 0.25
N HIS A 83 13.27 -7.37 0.17
CA HIS A 83 12.35 -7.33 1.30
C HIS A 83 11.12 -8.22 1.03
N PRO A 84 11.25 -9.56 1.14
CA PRO A 84 10.24 -10.53 0.68
C PRO A 84 8.91 -10.50 1.45
N LYS A 85 8.81 -9.73 2.54
CA LYS A 85 7.54 -9.42 3.21
C LYS A 85 6.58 -8.61 2.33
N TRP A 86 7.13 -7.85 1.38
CA TRP A 86 6.36 -7.04 0.45
C TRP A 86 5.97 -7.84 -0.79
N LYS A 87 4.82 -7.50 -1.35
CA LYS A 87 4.33 -7.99 -2.64
C LYS A 87 4.12 -6.81 -3.60
N ILE A 88 4.12 -7.09 -4.89
CA ILE A 88 3.86 -6.08 -5.91
C ILE A 88 2.36 -6.08 -6.24
N SER A 89 1.73 -4.92 -6.24
CA SER A 89 0.36 -4.71 -6.74
C SER A 89 0.40 -3.86 -8.00
N LEU A 90 -0.20 -4.34 -9.08
CA LEU A 90 -0.29 -3.60 -10.35
C LEU A 90 -1.72 -3.14 -10.59
N GLN A 91 -1.88 -1.96 -11.19
CA GLN A 91 -3.18 -1.44 -11.63
C GLN A 91 -3.58 -2.08 -12.96
N THR A 92 -3.82 -3.39 -12.96
CA THR A 92 -4.08 -4.22 -14.16
C THR A 92 -5.21 -3.67 -15.04
N HIS A 93 -6.29 -3.16 -14.44
CA HIS A 93 -7.40 -2.51 -15.14
C HIS A 93 -6.94 -1.40 -16.12
N LYS A 94 -5.92 -0.63 -15.75
CA LYS A 94 -5.34 0.42 -16.63
C LYS A 94 -4.48 -0.12 -17.76
N TYR A 95 -3.89 -1.31 -17.61
CA TYR A 95 -3.22 -1.99 -18.73
C TYR A 95 -4.22 -2.60 -19.70
N LEU A 96 -5.35 -3.05 -19.18
CA LEU A 96 -6.42 -3.70 -19.94
C LEU A 96 -7.44 -2.71 -20.54
N ASN A 97 -7.32 -1.42 -20.23
CA ASN A 97 -8.26 -0.37 -20.60
C ASN A 97 -9.72 -0.66 -20.17
N ILE A 98 -9.89 -1.13 -18.94
CA ILE A 98 -11.19 -1.39 -18.31
C ILE A 98 -11.39 -0.51 -17.07
N PRO A 99 -12.63 -0.09 -16.75
CA PRO A 99 -12.95 0.68 -15.55
C PRO A 99 -12.77 -0.13 -14.25
#